data_AF-A0A9W7BJM1-F1
#
_entry.id   AF-A0A9W7BJM1-F1
#
_cell.length_a   1.000
_cell.length_b   1.000
_cell.length_c   1.000
_cell.angle_alpha   90.00
_cell.angle_beta   90.00
_cell.angle_gamma   90.00
#
_symmetry.space_group_name_H-M   'P 1'
#
loop_
_entity.id
_entity.type
_entity.pdbx_description
1 polymer ?
#
loop_
_entity_poly.entity_id
_entity_poly.type
_entity_poly.pdbx_seq_one_letter_code
_entity_poly.pdbx_strand_id
1 'polypeptide(L)'
;MIEYSQKDGGKGLRSTTFIKSGTLIFCDLATLRCPNSFPASSESEAQALQNSCVETRFSHLSLSSRTSLMTLASHVSPSSPTIAGIFQTNAVRLQGRDSADGAIFETFCRMNHSCNPNVSHQWKDDLQRLGEKRGLSRGSEVIDPVLREPVSREPVSREPVSRERSEY
;
A
#
# COMPACT_ATOMS: atom_id res chain seq x y z
N MET A 1 13.38 -16.73 8.24
CA MET A 1 12.92 -17.14 6.89
C MET A 1 13.20 -16.06 5.87
N ILE A 2 12.97 -14.79 6.21
CA ILE A 2 13.35 -13.64 5.39
C ILE A 2 14.25 -12.68 6.18
N GLU A 3 15.10 -11.92 5.48
CA GLU A 3 15.96 -10.87 6.03
C GLU A 3 15.95 -9.63 5.13
N TYR A 4 16.31 -8.48 5.70
CA TYR A 4 16.49 -7.25 4.93
C TYR A 4 17.75 -7.34 4.08
N SER A 5 17.63 -7.01 2.79
CA SER A 5 18.77 -6.80 1.89
C SER A 5 18.89 -5.33 1.50
N GLN A 6 20.10 -4.87 1.23
CA GLN A 6 20.35 -3.57 0.61
C GLN A 6 20.85 -3.80 -0.81
N LYS A 7 20.29 -3.07 -1.78
CA LYS A 7 20.76 -3.06 -3.16
C LYS A 7 20.55 -1.68 -3.76
N ASP A 8 21.63 -1.09 -4.29
CA ASP A 8 21.62 0.18 -5.02
C ASP A 8 20.93 1.36 -4.29
N GLY A 9 21.07 1.42 -2.95
CA GLY A 9 20.46 2.45 -2.11
C GLY A 9 19.00 2.19 -1.70
N GLY A 10 18.38 1.12 -2.22
CA GLY A 10 17.08 0.61 -1.80
C GLY A 10 17.17 -0.46 -0.71
N LYS A 11 16.06 -0.66 0.02
CA LYS A 11 15.85 -1.79 0.93
C LYS A 11 15.01 -2.84 0.21
N GLY A 12 15.32 -4.11 0.44
CA GLY A 12 14.64 -5.28 -0.12
C GLY A 12 14.46 -6.36 0.94
N LEU A 13 13.79 -7.46 0.57
CA LEU A 13 13.70 -8.67 1.37
C LEU A 13 14.33 -9.85 0.63
N ARG A 14 15.01 -10.73 1.35
CA ARG A 14 15.60 -11.96 0.81
C ARG A 14 15.27 -13.17 1.67
N SER A 15 15.08 -14.33 1.04
CA SER A 15 14.89 -15.57 1.77
C SER A 15 16.22 -16.12 2.29
N THR A 16 16.28 -16.47 3.58
CA THR A 16 17.48 -17.06 4.21
C THR A 16 17.53 -18.58 4.08
N THR A 17 16.42 -19.20 3.71
CA THR A 17 16.24 -20.66 3.61
C THR A 17 15.44 -21.01 2.37
N PHE A 18 15.32 -22.31 2.04
CA PHE A 18 14.30 -22.73 1.09
C PHE A 18 12.92 -22.60 1.74
N ILE A 19 11.94 -22.10 0.98
CA ILE A 19 10.53 -22.00 1.41
C ILE A 19 9.71 -22.82 0.42
N LYS A 20 8.97 -23.80 0.95
CA LYS A 20 8.09 -24.63 0.13
C LYS A 20 6.95 -23.80 -0.46
N SER A 21 6.50 -24.18 -1.67
CA SER A 21 5.33 -23.55 -2.27
C SER A 21 4.08 -23.67 -1.38
N GLY A 22 3.33 -22.57 -1.29
CA GLY A 22 2.14 -22.45 -0.45
C GLY A 22 2.40 -22.06 1.01
N THR A 23 3.65 -22.01 1.45
CA THR A 23 4.01 -21.57 2.82
C THR A 23 3.77 -20.08 2.98
N LEU A 24 3.18 -19.70 4.13
CA LEU A 24 3.07 -18.31 4.55
C LEU A 24 4.46 -17.79 4.95
N ILE A 25 4.94 -16.77 4.26
CA ILE A 25 6.30 -16.23 4.42
C ILE A 25 6.35 -15.26 5.60
N PHE A 26 5.43 -14.30 5.63
CA PHE A 26 5.17 -13.43 6.76
C PHE A 26 3.70 -12.99 6.79
N CYS A 27 3.33 -12.34 7.89
CA CYS A 27 1.99 -11.81 8.12
C CYS A 27 2.11 -10.42 8.74
N ASP A 28 1.90 -9.38 7.94
CA ASP A 28 2.15 -8.00 8.36
C ASP A 28 0.88 -7.33 8.90
N LEU A 29 1.05 -6.44 9.89
CA LEU A 29 -0.02 -5.62 10.45
C LEU A 29 0.05 -4.23 9.83
N ALA A 30 -1.12 -3.65 9.54
CA ALA A 30 -1.19 -2.28 9.03
C ALA A 30 -0.56 -1.33 10.06
N THR A 31 0.53 -0.67 9.68
CA THR A 31 1.21 0.32 10.53
C THR A 31 0.50 1.67 10.46
N LEU A 32 -0.04 2.00 9.29
CA LEU A 32 -0.82 3.21 9.06
C LEU A 32 -1.97 2.85 8.12
N ARG A 33 -3.22 3.13 8.53
CA ARG A 33 -4.43 2.86 7.75
C ARG A 33 -5.26 4.13 7.66
N CYS A 34 -5.72 4.45 6.46
CA CYS A 34 -6.58 5.61 6.17
C CYS A 34 -7.63 5.23 5.13
N PRO A 35 -8.80 5.88 5.12
CA PRO A 35 -9.71 5.84 3.97
C PRO A 35 -8.98 6.24 2.69
N ASN A 36 -9.35 5.65 1.56
CA ASN A 36 -8.82 5.97 0.22
C ASN A 36 -9.67 7.00 -0.53
N SER A 37 -10.82 7.35 0.00
CA SER A 37 -11.72 8.32 -0.61
C SER A 37 -12.35 9.18 0.48
N PHE A 38 -12.50 10.45 0.17
CA PHE A 38 -13.15 11.44 1.02
C PHE A 38 -14.24 12.12 0.18
N PRO A 39 -15.45 12.30 0.73
CA PRO A 39 -16.46 13.13 0.07
C PRO A 39 -15.93 14.56 -0.01
N ALA A 40 -15.77 15.07 -1.23
CA ALA A 40 -15.22 16.40 -1.50
C ALA A 40 -15.84 16.96 -2.78
N SER A 41 -15.82 18.29 -2.89
CA SER A 41 -16.32 19.02 -4.06
C SER A 41 -15.31 19.07 -5.20
N SER A 42 -14.04 18.75 -4.94
CA SER A 42 -12.96 18.73 -5.93
C SER A 42 -11.87 17.72 -5.60
N GLU A 43 -11.06 17.35 -6.60
CA GLU A 43 -9.89 16.46 -6.41
C GLU A 43 -8.84 17.07 -5.47
N SER A 44 -8.62 18.39 -5.56
CA SER A 44 -7.69 19.11 -4.67
C SER A 44 -8.14 19.05 -3.20
N GLU A 45 -9.44 19.23 -2.95
CA GLU A 45 -10.02 19.11 -1.62
C GLU A 45 -9.93 17.66 -1.11
N ALA A 46 -10.27 16.67 -1.95
CA ALA A 46 -10.13 15.26 -1.59
C ALA A 46 -8.68 14.90 -1.21
N GLN A 47 -7.70 15.40 -1.97
CA GLN A 47 -6.29 15.19 -1.69
C GLN A 47 -5.85 15.89 -0.39
N ALA A 48 -6.34 17.10 -0.11
CA ALA A 48 -6.05 17.80 1.13
C ALA A 48 -6.61 17.06 2.36
N LEU A 49 -7.85 16.55 2.25
CA LEU A 49 -8.48 15.72 3.29
C LEU A 49 -7.72 14.41 3.51
N GLN A 50 -7.29 13.75 2.42
CA GLN A 50 -6.44 12.55 2.49
C GLN A 50 -5.13 12.86 3.22
N ASN A 51 -4.42 13.92 2.82
CA ASN A 51 -3.15 14.30 3.43
C ASN A 51 -3.31 14.61 4.92
N SER A 52 -4.34 15.38 5.28
CA SER A 52 -4.66 15.70 6.67
C SER A 52 -4.98 14.46 7.50
N CYS A 53 -5.74 13.50 6.94
CA CYS A 53 -6.03 12.24 7.60
C CYS A 53 -4.75 11.43 7.84
N VAL A 54 -3.90 11.31 6.82
CA VAL A 54 -2.62 10.58 6.91
C VAL A 54 -1.71 11.21 7.96
N GLU A 55 -1.55 12.53 7.96
CA GLU A 55 -0.75 13.27 8.94
C GLU A 55 -1.27 13.10 10.37
N THR A 56 -2.59 13.21 10.54
CA THR A 56 -3.24 13.02 11.85
C THR A 56 -2.97 11.61 12.38
N ARG A 57 -3.25 10.58 11.57
CA ARG A 57 -3.02 9.17 11.94
C ARG A 57 -1.56 8.88 12.22
N PHE A 58 -0.64 9.45 11.44
CA PHE A 58 0.79 9.33 11.66
C PHE A 58 1.23 9.94 12.98
N SER A 59 0.68 11.10 13.38
CA SER A 59 1.05 11.77 14.63
C SER A 59 0.71 10.95 15.88
N HIS A 60 -0.30 10.08 15.79
CA HIS A 60 -0.68 9.14 16.86
C HIS A 60 0.16 7.87 16.92
N LEU A 61 1.06 7.63 15.96
CA LEU A 61 1.95 6.48 15.98
C LEU A 61 3.10 6.65 16.97
N SER A 62 3.61 5.52 17.45
CA SER A 62 4.83 5.49 18.27
C SER A 62 6.01 6.14 17.53
N LEU A 63 6.97 6.69 18.27
CA LEU A 63 8.18 7.27 17.66
C LEU A 63 8.91 6.27 16.78
N SER A 64 8.99 5.00 17.18
CA SER A 64 9.63 3.93 16.40
C SER A 64 8.92 3.71 15.07
N SER A 65 7.59 3.61 15.07
CA SER A 65 6.78 3.44 13.86
C SER A 65 6.91 4.65 12.94
N ARG A 66 6.86 5.87 13.49
CA ARG A 66 7.03 7.11 12.72
C ARG A 66 8.39 7.16 12.04
N THR A 67 9.47 6.92 12.80
CA THR A 67 10.83 6.87 12.26
C THR A 67 10.95 5.83 11.17
N SER A 68 10.38 4.63 11.37
CA SER A 68 10.52 3.55 10.40
C SER A 68 9.79 3.83 9.09
N LEU A 69 8.56 4.37 9.16
CA LEU A 69 7.79 4.77 7.99
C LEU A 69 8.50 5.87 7.18
N MET A 70 9.14 6.84 7.84
CA MET A 70 9.91 7.89 7.17
C MET A 70 11.17 7.39 6.44
N THR A 71 11.53 6.10 6.58
CA THR A 71 12.58 5.46 5.78
C THR A 71 12.10 4.82 4.49
N LEU A 72 10.79 4.80 4.23
CA LEU A 72 10.21 4.30 2.99
C LEU A 72 10.41 5.31 1.86
N ALA A 73 10.41 4.81 0.62
CA ALA A 73 10.54 5.66 -0.55
C ALA A 73 9.30 6.56 -0.74
N SER A 74 9.51 7.76 -1.26
CA SER A 74 8.45 8.66 -1.71
C SER A 74 8.74 9.09 -3.13
N HIS A 75 7.87 8.76 -4.08
CA HIS A 75 8.03 9.19 -5.48
C HIS A 75 7.53 10.61 -5.72
N VAL A 76 6.68 11.14 -4.82
CA VAL A 76 6.11 12.49 -4.95
C VAL A 76 7.16 13.56 -4.70
N SER A 77 8.03 13.36 -3.73
CA SER A 77 9.10 14.31 -3.38
C SER A 77 10.30 13.55 -2.78
N PRO A 78 11.13 12.89 -3.63
CA PRO A 78 12.21 12.03 -3.16
C PRO A 78 13.25 12.73 -2.28
N SER A 79 13.49 14.02 -2.54
CA SER A 79 14.46 14.85 -1.80
C SER A 79 13.92 15.45 -0.51
N SER A 80 12.59 15.43 -0.31
CA SER A 80 11.91 15.94 0.88
C SER A 80 10.63 15.12 1.13
N PRO A 81 10.79 13.85 1.57
CA PRO A 81 9.66 12.96 1.72
C PRO A 81 8.71 13.43 2.83
N THR A 82 7.43 13.53 2.51
CA THR A 82 6.35 13.72 3.49
C THR A 82 5.65 12.39 3.77
N ILE A 83 5.00 12.25 4.93
CA ILE A 83 4.24 11.03 5.21
C ILE A 83 3.08 10.84 4.21
N ALA A 84 2.46 11.92 3.74
CA ALA A 84 1.44 11.86 2.69
C ALA A 84 2.00 11.30 1.37
N GLY A 85 3.18 11.76 0.94
CA GLY A 85 3.84 11.24 -0.26
C GLY A 85 4.30 9.79 -0.11
N ILE A 86 4.76 9.41 1.08
CA ILE A 86 5.09 8.00 1.42
C ILE A 86 3.82 7.13 1.35
N PHE A 87 2.71 7.59 1.93
CA PHE A 87 1.43 6.86 1.87
C PHE A 87 0.96 6.70 0.43
N GLN A 88 0.98 7.78 -0.37
CA GLN A 88 0.62 7.71 -1.78
C GLN A 88 1.49 6.73 -2.60
N THR A 89 2.76 6.60 -2.22
CA THR A 89 3.71 5.73 -2.92
C THR A 89 3.58 4.26 -2.51
N ASN A 90 3.30 3.98 -1.23
CA ASN A 90 3.46 2.64 -0.66
C ASN A 90 2.15 2.00 -0.16
N ALA A 91 1.08 2.77 0.00
CA ALA A 91 -0.17 2.23 0.54
C ALA A 91 -0.80 1.21 -0.42
N VAL A 92 -1.27 0.10 0.15
CA VAL A 92 -1.99 -0.95 -0.54
C VAL A 92 -3.48 -0.77 -0.30
N ARG A 93 -4.28 -0.84 -1.37
CA ARG A 93 -5.75 -0.92 -1.26
C ARG A 93 -6.13 -2.22 -0.55
N LEU A 94 -6.90 -2.11 0.52
CA LEU A 94 -7.45 -3.28 1.20
C LEU A 94 -8.55 -3.91 0.33
N GLN A 95 -8.91 -5.16 0.63
CA GLN A 95 -9.91 -5.92 -0.12
C GLN A 95 -11.07 -6.33 0.79
N GLY A 96 -12.18 -6.78 0.20
CA GLY A 96 -13.34 -7.25 0.96
C GLY A 96 -14.05 -6.11 1.69
N ARG A 97 -14.37 -6.32 2.98
CA ARG A 97 -15.11 -5.34 3.80
C ARG A 97 -14.36 -4.03 4.03
N ASP A 98 -13.04 -4.06 3.87
CA ASP A 98 -12.15 -2.92 4.08
C ASP A 98 -11.79 -2.19 2.78
N SER A 99 -12.46 -2.48 1.64
CA SER A 99 -12.05 -1.97 0.32
C SER A 99 -12.03 -0.44 0.17
N ALA A 100 -12.70 0.28 1.08
CA ALA A 100 -12.67 1.73 1.15
C ALA A 100 -11.35 2.30 1.70
N ASP A 101 -10.49 1.46 2.27
CA ASP A 101 -9.28 1.87 3.00
C ASP A 101 -7.99 1.43 2.30
N GLY A 102 -6.94 2.20 2.56
CA GLY A 102 -5.57 1.89 2.17
C GLY A 102 -4.69 1.81 3.41
N ALA A 103 -3.65 1.00 3.33
CA ALA A 103 -2.74 0.82 4.44
C ALA A 103 -1.28 0.65 4.01
N ILE A 104 -0.38 1.14 4.87
CA ILE A 104 1.04 0.84 4.82
C ILE A 104 1.31 -0.36 5.71
N PHE A 105 2.00 -1.34 5.15
CA PHE A 105 2.50 -2.54 5.81
C PHE A 105 4.02 -2.49 5.74
N GLU A 106 4.70 -2.22 6.86
CA GLU A 106 6.11 -1.82 6.82
C GLU A 106 7.02 -2.87 6.18
N THR A 107 6.80 -4.15 6.50
CA THR A 107 7.59 -5.25 5.93
C THR A 107 7.28 -5.39 4.45
N PHE A 108 6.00 -5.34 4.10
CA PHE A 108 5.54 -5.48 2.72
C PHE A 108 6.06 -4.35 1.81
N CYS A 109 5.98 -3.08 2.25
CA CYS A 109 6.40 -1.92 1.47
C CYS A 109 7.92 -1.84 1.24
N ARG A 110 8.70 -2.76 1.82
CA ARG A 110 10.14 -2.90 1.56
C ARG A 110 10.43 -3.98 0.52
N MET A 111 9.41 -4.65 -0.03
CA MET A 111 9.60 -5.57 -1.14
C MET A 111 9.74 -4.83 -2.44
N ASN A 112 10.60 -5.35 -3.31
CA ASN A 112 10.70 -4.84 -4.66
C ASN A 112 9.55 -5.37 -5.50
N HIS A 113 9.14 -4.60 -6.51
CA HIS A 113 8.08 -4.99 -7.44
C HIS A 113 8.67 -5.52 -8.75
N SER A 114 8.04 -6.56 -9.33
CA SER A 114 8.41 -7.08 -10.66
C SER A 114 7.18 -7.56 -11.44
N CYS A 115 7.30 -7.52 -12.77
CA CYS A 115 6.33 -8.12 -13.68
C CYS A 115 6.35 -9.66 -13.64
N ASN A 116 7.40 -10.27 -13.10
CA ASN A 116 7.50 -11.71 -12.86
C ASN A 116 7.70 -11.97 -11.35
N PRO A 117 6.68 -11.71 -10.53
CA PRO A 117 6.80 -11.83 -9.09
C PRO A 117 7.00 -13.28 -8.67
N ASN A 118 7.66 -13.49 -7.55
CA ASN A 118 7.86 -14.81 -6.96
C ASN A 118 7.09 -15.00 -5.66
N VAL A 119 6.18 -14.06 -5.35
CA VAL A 119 5.24 -14.13 -4.23
C VAL A 119 3.87 -13.59 -4.65
N SER A 120 2.85 -13.91 -3.85
CA SER A 120 1.50 -13.37 -3.97
C SER A 120 1.00 -12.97 -2.59
N HIS A 121 0.37 -11.81 -2.48
CA HIS A 121 -0.20 -11.33 -1.24
C HIS A 121 -1.72 -11.50 -1.21
N GLN A 122 -2.27 -11.69 -0.03
CA GLN A 122 -3.70 -11.72 0.21
C GLN A 122 -4.01 -10.98 1.51
N TRP A 123 -4.87 -9.95 1.41
CA TRP A 123 -5.46 -9.34 2.59
C TRP A 123 -6.46 -10.30 3.23
N LYS A 124 -6.34 -10.50 4.54
CA LYS A 124 -7.31 -11.24 5.35
C LYS A 124 -7.98 -10.26 6.29
N ASP A 125 -9.21 -9.89 5.98
CA ASP A 125 -10.06 -8.99 6.78
C ASP A 125 -10.25 -9.49 8.21
N ASP A 126 -10.54 -10.78 8.39
CA ASP A 126 -10.73 -11.38 9.73
C ASP A 126 -9.48 -11.30 10.62
N LEU A 127 -8.30 -11.29 10.01
CA LEU A 127 -7.01 -11.26 10.73
C LEU A 127 -6.35 -9.88 10.71
N GLN A 128 -6.91 -8.93 9.96
CA GLN A 128 -6.34 -7.62 9.67
C GLN A 128 -4.86 -7.71 9.25
N ARG A 129 -4.54 -8.69 8.41
CA ARG A 129 -3.16 -9.00 8.02
C ARG A 129 -3.00 -9.24 6.54
N LEU A 130 -1.87 -8.78 6.02
CA LEU A 130 -1.40 -9.12 4.69
C LEU A 130 -0.53 -10.37 4.79
N GLY A 131 -0.99 -11.46 4.18
CA GLY A 131 -0.28 -12.73 4.17
C GLY A 131 0.33 -12.99 2.80
N GLU A 132 1.59 -13.42 2.77
CA GLU A 132 2.30 -13.65 1.53
C GLU A 132 2.67 -15.12 1.32
N LYS A 133 2.42 -15.65 0.11
CA LYS A 133 2.58 -17.06 -0.23
C LYS A 133 3.29 -17.24 -1.57
N ARG A 134 4.38 -18.03 -1.58
CA ARG A 134 4.87 -18.88 -2.70
C ARG A 134 6.14 -19.63 -2.25
N GLY A 135 6.67 -20.51 -3.10
CA GLY A 135 7.94 -21.19 -2.84
C GLY A 135 9.12 -20.32 -3.24
N LEU A 136 10.13 -20.23 -2.36
CA LEU A 136 11.35 -19.44 -2.58
C LEU A 136 12.59 -20.32 -2.47
N SER A 137 13.54 -20.11 -3.38
CA SER A 137 14.89 -20.69 -3.26
C SER A 137 15.67 -19.94 -2.19
N ARG A 138 16.61 -20.62 -1.52
CA ARG A 138 17.49 -19.96 -0.55
C ARG A 138 18.27 -18.82 -1.25
N GLY A 139 18.26 -17.63 -0.65
CA GLY A 139 18.93 -16.44 -1.16
C GLY A 139 18.19 -15.71 -2.29
N SER A 140 16.99 -16.14 -2.69
CA SER A 140 16.18 -15.36 -3.64
C SER A 140 15.59 -14.13 -2.98
N GLU A 141 15.58 -13.02 -3.70
CA GLU A 141 14.85 -11.81 -3.33
C GLU A 141 13.34 -12.08 -3.30
N VAL A 142 12.62 -11.46 -2.37
CA VAL A 142 11.16 -11.54 -2.27
C VAL A 142 10.58 -10.38 -3.08
N ILE A 143 9.79 -10.71 -4.12
CA ILE A 143 9.38 -9.76 -5.14
C ILE A 143 7.88 -9.83 -5.40
N ASP A 144 7.17 -8.75 -5.09
CA ASP A 144 5.72 -8.58 -5.24
C ASP A 144 5.33 -8.24 -6.70
N PRO A 145 4.12 -8.60 -7.17
CA PRO A 145 3.58 -8.05 -8.41
C PRO A 145 3.67 -6.51 -8.46
N VAL A 146 3.78 -5.95 -9.66
CA VAL A 146 3.51 -4.51 -9.80
C VAL A 146 2.01 -4.29 -9.56
N LEU A 147 1.65 -3.63 -8.44
CA LEU A 147 0.28 -3.19 -8.18
C LEU A 147 -0.10 -2.13 -9.23
N ARG A 148 -1.02 -2.47 -10.13
CA ARG A 148 -1.31 -1.68 -11.34
C ARG A 148 -2.23 -0.46 -11.12
N GLU A 149 -2.62 -0.13 -9.90
CA GLU A 149 -3.55 0.98 -9.65
C GLU A 149 -3.09 1.77 -8.40
N PRO A 150 -2.67 3.04 -8.54
CA PRO A 150 -2.45 3.89 -7.37
C PRO A 150 -3.79 4.13 -6.66
N VAL A 151 -3.72 4.27 -5.34
CA VAL A 151 -4.86 4.47 -4.42
C VAL A 151 -5.83 5.60 -4.85
N SER A 152 -5.38 6.57 -5.65
CA SER A 152 -6.09 7.82 -5.94
C SER A 152 -6.82 7.92 -7.30
N ARG A 153 -7.02 6.84 -8.07
CA ARG A 153 -7.64 6.94 -9.40
C ARG A 153 -8.94 6.14 -9.53
N GLU A 154 -10.02 6.62 -8.93
CA GLU A 154 -11.37 6.27 -9.40
C GLU A 154 -11.92 7.46 -10.22
N PRO A 155 -12.57 7.22 -11.37
CA PRO A 155 -13.10 8.29 -12.20
C PRO A 155 -14.29 8.97 -11.53
N VAL A 156 -14.30 10.31 -11.58
CA VAL A 156 -15.45 11.15 -11.21
C VAL A 156 -16.72 10.60 -11.88
N SER A 157 -17.71 10.23 -11.06
CA SER A 157 -19.01 9.80 -11.55
C SER A 157 -19.61 10.88 -12.44
N ARG A 158 -19.80 10.59 -13.72
CA ARG A 158 -20.61 11.47 -14.58
C ARG A 158 -22.04 11.40 -14.06
N GLU A 159 -22.59 12.54 -13.66
CA GLU A 159 -23.99 12.66 -13.27
C GLU A 159 -24.92 12.08 -14.35
N PRO A 160 -26.07 11.50 -13.97
CA PRO A 160 -27.06 11.04 -14.93
C PRO A 160 -27.64 12.25 -15.68
N VAL A 161 -27.46 12.27 -17.00
CA VAL A 161 -28.16 13.22 -17.88
C VAL A 161 -29.67 13.02 -17.68
N SER A 162 -30.31 13.99 -17.05
CA SER A 162 -31.76 14.11 -17.00
C SER A 162 -32.27 14.26 -18.42
N ARG A 163 -32.94 13.22 -18.95
CA ARG A 163 -33.75 13.36 -20.15
C ARG A 163 -35.04 14.09 -19.77
N GLU A 164 -35.16 15.32 -20.23
CA GLU A 164 -36.43 16.04 -20.25
C GLU A 164 -37.50 15.21 -20.95
N ARG A 165 -38.68 15.15 -20.32
CA ARG A 165 -39.92 14.69 -20.95
C ARG A 165 -40.22 15.62 -22.12
N SER A 166 -40.35 15.06 -23.32
CA SER A 166 -41.10 15.71 -24.40
C SER A 166 -42.45 15.03 -24.49
N GLU A 167 -43.50 15.80 -24.20
CA GLU A 167 -44.89 15.46 -24.43
C GLU A 167 -45.17 15.41 -25.93
N TYR A 168 -45.79 14.33 -26.40
CA TYR A 168 -46.69 14.30 -27.56
C TYR A 168 -47.68 13.14 -27.39
#